data_AF-G2NC42-F1
#
_entry.id   AF-G2NC42-F1
#
_cell.length_a   1.000
_cell.length_b   1.000
_cell.length_c   1.000
_cell.angle_alpha   90.00
_cell.angle_beta   90.00
_cell.angle_gamma   90.00
#
_symmetry.space_group_name_H-M   'P 1'
#
loop_
_entity.id
_entity.type
_entity.pdbx_description
1 polymer ?
#
loop_
_entity_poly.entity_id
_entity_poly.type
_entity_poly.pdbx_seq_one_letter_code
_entity_poly.pdbx_strand_id
1 'polypeptide(L)'
;MEESADEASRARYRLDARLEEHARHAEWLVGHGYLVPPASDVRLRRTPDLVDPVALAAAARQVAGCPSGPLGAPADVLERFGLYPTAVDEAAEGASLLLKGYGVAVISGQVTPGRRRWTAAHELGHHLMQDEYHSDAGVAAGRDEGERLIDRFVEEFLLPEADVRRVWSDGERDG
;
A
#
# COMPACT_ATOMS: atom_id res chain seq x y z
N MET A 1 0.43 -16.33 26.59
CA MET A 1 1.34 -15.97 25.48
C MET A 1 1.16 -16.91 24.29
N GLU A 2 1.08 -18.23 24.48
CA GLU A 2 0.78 -19.17 23.38
C GLU A 2 -0.60 -18.97 22.72
N GLU A 3 -1.65 -18.72 23.52
CA GLU A 3 -3.03 -18.53 23.00
C GLU A 3 -3.16 -17.29 22.10
N SER A 4 -2.49 -16.19 22.45
CA SER A 4 -2.48 -14.97 21.64
C SER A 4 -1.68 -15.13 20.33
N ALA A 5 -0.62 -15.94 20.33
CA ALA A 5 0.13 -16.25 19.12
C ALA A 5 -0.68 -17.16 18.17
N ASP A 6 -1.48 -18.09 18.71
CA ASP A 6 -2.41 -18.90 17.91
C ASP A 6 -3.52 -18.04 17.29
N GLU A 7 -4.10 -17.12 18.04
CA GLU A 7 -5.11 -16.19 17.54
C GLU A 7 -4.59 -15.29 16.41
N ALA A 8 -3.39 -14.72 16.57
CA ALA A 8 -2.77 -13.89 15.54
C ALA A 8 -2.47 -14.70 14.27
N SER A 9 -1.98 -15.94 14.42
CA SER A 9 -1.72 -16.84 13.30
C SER A 9 -3.02 -17.20 12.56
N ARG A 10 -4.11 -17.45 13.28
CA ARG A 10 -5.42 -17.76 12.70
C ARG A 10 -6.04 -16.55 12.01
N ALA A 11 -5.88 -15.35 12.58
CA ALA A 11 -6.31 -14.12 11.95
C ALA A 11 -5.57 -13.88 10.63
N ARG A 12 -4.25 -14.12 10.62
CA ARG A 12 -3.43 -14.02 9.40
C ARG A 12 -3.87 -15.03 8.34
N TYR A 13 -4.06 -16.28 8.72
CA TYR A 13 -4.54 -17.33 7.80
C TYR A 13 -5.89 -16.98 7.15
N ARG A 14 -6.84 -16.44 7.92
CA ARG A 14 -8.14 -16.01 7.36
C ARG A 14 -7.97 -14.84 6.39
N LEU A 15 -7.12 -13.87 6.72
CA LEU A 15 -6.82 -12.74 5.84
C LEU A 15 -6.21 -13.22 4.52
N ASP A 16 -5.25 -14.15 4.58
CA ASP A 16 -4.62 -14.73 3.38
C ASP A 16 -5.64 -15.47 2.51
N ALA A 17 -6.57 -16.22 3.12
CA ALA A 17 -7.66 -16.86 2.38
C ALA A 17 -8.58 -15.84 1.66
N ARG A 18 -8.84 -14.69 2.28
CA ARG A 18 -9.59 -13.59 1.64
C ARG A 18 -8.80 -12.93 0.52
N LEU A 19 -7.49 -12.78 0.69
CA LEU A 19 -6.61 -12.22 -0.33
C LEU A 19 -6.57 -13.13 -1.56
N GLU A 20 -6.44 -14.44 -1.38
CA GLU A 20 -6.49 -15.42 -2.48
C GLU A 20 -7.86 -15.47 -3.18
N GLU A 21 -8.95 -15.36 -2.43
CA GLU A 21 -10.30 -15.25 -2.98
C GLU A 21 -10.43 -14.01 -3.89
N HIS A 22 -9.95 -12.86 -3.40
CA HIS A 22 -9.96 -11.61 -4.16
C HIS A 22 -9.06 -11.68 -5.40
N ALA A 23 -7.88 -12.31 -5.29
CA ALA A 23 -6.98 -12.54 -6.41
C ALA A 23 -7.67 -13.33 -7.55
N ARG A 24 -8.34 -14.45 -7.21
CA ARG A 24 -9.09 -15.25 -8.19
C ARG A 24 -10.20 -14.46 -8.88
N HIS A 25 -10.92 -13.61 -8.13
CA HIS A 25 -11.95 -12.75 -8.71
C HIS A 25 -11.35 -11.72 -9.67
N ALA A 26 -10.26 -11.06 -9.28
CA ALA A 26 -9.59 -10.09 -10.13
C ALA A 26 -9.01 -10.73 -11.40
N GLU A 27 -8.36 -11.89 -11.28
CA GLU A 27 -7.89 -12.68 -12.43
C GLU A 27 -9.02 -13.04 -13.39
N TRP A 28 -10.17 -13.46 -12.85
CA TRP A 28 -11.34 -13.75 -13.68
C TRP A 28 -11.83 -12.48 -14.41
N LEU A 29 -11.96 -11.35 -13.70
CA LEU A 29 -12.41 -10.09 -14.30
C LEU A 29 -11.44 -9.57 -15.37
N VAL A 30 -10.13 -9.66 -15.13
CA VAL A 30 -9.10 -9.27 -16.10
C VAL A 30 -9.08 -10.22 -17.30
N GLY A 31 -9.12 -11.52 -17.06
CA GLY A 31 -9.12 -12.55 -18.11
C GLY A 31 -10.32 -12.46 -19.06
N HIS A 32 -11.44 -11.92 -18.60
CA HIS A 32 -12.66 -11.70 -19.41
C HIS A 32 -12.82 -10.26 -19.90
N GLY A 33 -11.88 -9.36 -19.58
CA GLY A 33 -11.89 -7.97 -20.04
C GLY A 33 -12.89 -7.05 -19.32
N TYR A 34 -13.46 -7.48 -18.19
CA TYR A 34 -14.29 -6.62 -17.34
C TYR A 34 -13.48 -5.65 -16.48
N LEU A 35 -12.22 -6.00 -16.20
CA LEU A 35 -11.26 -5.16 -15.52
C LEU A 35 -10.03 -5.00 -16.41
N VAL A 36 -9.61 -3.75 -16.64
CA VAL A 36 -8.43 -3.45 -17.46
C VAL A 36 -7.40 -2.74 -16.58
N PRO A 37 -6.34 -3.44 -16.16
CA PRO A 37 -5.26 -2.82 -15.41
C PRO A 37 -4.65 -1.62 -16.13
N PRO A 38 -4.38 -0.52 -15.42
CA PRO A 38 -3.68 0.61 -16.00
C PRO A 38 -2.24 0.20 -16.37
N ALA A 39 -1.70 0.79 -17.43
CA ALA A 39 -0.30 0.65 -17.74
C ALA A 39 0.55 1.32 -16.65
N SER A 40 1.68 0.72 -16.29
CA SER A 40 2.60 1.30 -15.32
C SER A 40 3.15 2.65 -15.79
N ASP A 41 3.00 3.69 -14.97
CA ASP A 41 3.48 5.03 -15.29
C ASP A 41 5.01 5.08 -15.28
N VAL A 42 5.61 5.74 -16.28
CA VAL A 42 7.06 5.90 -16.41
C VAL A 42 7.69 6.59 -15.19
N ARG A 43 6.93 7.48 -14.52
CA ARG A 43 7.38 8.20 -13.32
C ARG A 43 7.57 7.29 -12.10
N LEU A 44 6.95 6.12 -12.12
CA LEU A 44 7.06 5.11 -11.07
C LEU A 44 8.15 4.07 -11.37
N ARG A 45 8.79 4.14 -12.54
CA ARG A 45 9.91 3.24 -12.87
C ARG A 45 11.09 3.58 -11.98
N ARG A 46 11.74 2.53 -11.47
CA ARG A 46 12.85 2.66 -10.53
C ARG A 46 14.14 2.15 -11.12
N THR A 47 15.23 2.75 -10.64
CA THR A 47 16.56 2.18 -10.76
C THR A 47 16.72 1.07 -9.72
N PRO A 48 17.25 -0.11 -10.08
CA PRO A 48 17.29 -1.27 -9.18
C PRO A 48 18.09 -1.08 -7.90
N ASP A 49 19.00 -0.10 -7.85
CA ASP A 49 20.10 -0.09 -6.87
C ASP A 49 19.81 0.76 -5.62
N LEU A 50 18.77 1.61 -5.65
CA LEU A 50 18.32 2.40 -4.51
C LEU A 50 16.90 2.95 -4.73
N VAL A 51 15.97 2.61 -3.84
CA VAL A 51 14.64 3.22 -3.81
C VAL A 51 14.65 4.37 -2.82
N ASP A 52 14.46 5.60 -3.30
CA ASP A 52 14.15 6.75 -2.45
C ASP A 52 12.63 6.76 -2.17
N PRO A 53 12.19 6.46 -0.94
CA PRO A 53 10.76 6.37 -0.61
C PRO A 53 10.05 7.72 -0.67
N VAL A 54 10.75 8.82 -0.40
CA VAL A 54 10.20 10.18 -0.44
C VAL A 54 9.99 10.61 -1.90
N ALA A 55 10.97 10.36 -2.76
CA ALA A 55 10.83 10.62 -4.19
C ALA A 55 9.73 9.74 -4.82
N LEU A 56 9.63 8.48 -4.41
CA LEU A 56 8.56 7.57 -4.87
C LEU A 56 7.19 8.06 -4.41
N ALA A 57 7.04 8.51 -3.16
CA ALA A 57 5.79 9.07 -2.65
C ALA A 57 5.37 10.32 -3.45
N ALA A 58 6.30 11.24 -3.70
CA ALA A 58 6.06 12.42 -4.52
C ALA A 58 5.61 12.03 -5.95
N ALA A 59 6.31 11.09 -6.59
CA ALA A 59 5.93 10.59 -7.92
C ALA A 59 4.54 9.93 -7.91
N ALA A 60 4.25 9.09 -6.90
CA ALA A 60 2.95 8.47 -6.72
C ALA A 60 1.84 9.52 -6.58
N ARG A 61 2.05 10.58 -5.78
CA ARG A 61 1.10 11.69 -5.66
C ARG A 61 0.83 12.42 -6.99
N GLN A 62 1.86 12.60 -7.82
CA GLN A 62 1.71 13.16 -9.18
C GLN A 62 0.87 12.23 -10.08
N VAL A 63 1.07 10.92 -10.00
CA VAL A 63 0.28 9.93 -10.75
C VAL A 63 -1.16 9.86 -10.26
N ALA A 64 -1.38 9.98 -8.95
CA ALA A 64 -2.71 10.08 -8.34
C ALA A 64 -3.44 11.38 -8.72
N GLY A 65 -2.76 12.36 -9.32
CA GLY A 65 -3.32 13.67 -9.66
C GLY A 65 -3.52 14.59 -8.47
N CYS A 66 -2.86 14.30 -7.34
CA CYS A 66 -3.00 15.05 -6.09
C CYS A 66 -1.60 15.33 -5.53
N PRO A 67 -0.85 16.29 -6.12
CA PRO A 67 0.53 16.56 -5.72
C PRO A 67 0.64 17.04 -4.27
N SER A 68 -0.36 17.75 -3.75
CA SER A 68 -0.44 18.27 -2.38
C SER A 68 -1.86 18.16 -1.82
N GLY A 69 -1.98 18.27 -0.50
CA GLY A 69 -3.24 18.20 0.24
C GLY A 69 -3.72 16.76 0.53
N PRO A 70 -4.94 16.61 1.06
CA PRO A 70 -5.47 15.31 1.40
C PRO A 70 -5.78 14.48 0.15
N LEU A 71 -5.35 13.22 0.15
CA LEU A 71 -5.74 12.25 -0.87
C LEU A 71 -7.23 11.90 -0.74
N GLY A 72 -7.84 11.54 -1.88
CA GLY A 72 -9.24 11.14 -1.99
C GLY A 72 -9.58 9.81 -1.30
N ALA A 73 -10.54 9.08 -1.86
CA ALA A 73 -10.86 7.75 -1.37
C ALA A 73 -9.69 6.79 -1.65
N PRO A 74 -9.23 5.97 -0.68
CA PRO A 74 -8.11 5.06 -0.89
C PRO A 74 -8.32 4.10 -2.06
N ALA A 75 -9.52 3.58 -2.28
CA ALA A 75 -9.83 2.71 -3.40
C ALA A 75 -9.50 3.38 -4.75
N ASP A 76 -10.09 4.55 -5.01
CA ASP A 76 -9.84 5.32 -6.23
C ASP A 76 -8.36 5.67 -6.44
N VAL A 77 -7.62 5.90 -5.35
CA VAL A 77 -6.20 6.21 -5.40
C VAL A 77 -5.40 4.97 -5.77
N LEU A 78 -5.59 3.85 -5.07
CA LEU A 78 -4.85 2.60 -5.27
C LEU A 78 -5.10 2.01 -6.68
N GLU A 79 -6.33 2.09 -7.18
CA GLU A 79 -6.70 1.55 -8.49
C GLU A 79 -5.95 2.23 -9.65
N ARG A 80 -5.55 3.50 -9.49
CA ARG A 80 -4.72 4.21 -10.48
C ARG A 80 -3.34 3.58 -10.67
N PHE A 81 -2.87 2.86 -9.67
CA PHE A 81 -1.60 2.13 -9.69
C PHE A 81 -1.78 0.67 -10.09
N GLY A 82 -3.01 0.25 -10.42
CA GLY A 82 -3.35 -1.13 -10.70
C GLY A 82 -3.37 -2.00 -9.44
N LEU A 83 -3.53 -1.41 -8.25
CA LEU A 83 -3.78 -2.16 -7.02
C LEU A 83 -5.29 -2.09 -6.71
N TYR A 84 -5.96 -3.24 -6.67
CA TYR A 84 -7.41 -3.32 -6.43
C TYR A 84 -7.70 -3.73 -4.98
N PRO A 85 -8.09 -2.79 -4.10
CA PRO A 85 -8.38 -3.12 -2.72
C PRO A 85 -9.81 -3.63 -2.53
N THR A 86 -10.01 -4.52 -1.55
CA THR A 86 -11.33 -4.84 -1.00
C THR A 86 -11.31 -4.77 0.53
N ALA A 87 -12.43 -4.40 1.13
CA ALA A 87 -12.58 -4.41 2.58
C ALA A 87 -13.03 -5.80 3.05
N VAL A 88 -12.47 -6.26 4.18
CA VAL A 88 -12.80 -7.58 4.77
C VAL A 88 -13.07 -7.45 6.27
N ASP A 89 -13.90 -8.33 6.82
CA ASP A 89 -14.16 -8.38 8.25
C ASP A 89 -13.22 -9.38 8.94
N GLU A 90 -11.93 -9.04 8.99
CA GLU A 90 -10.88 -9.86 9.60
C GLU A 90 -10.04 -9.04 10.58
N ALA A 91 -9.49 -9.71 11.59
CA ALA A 91 -8.74 -9.05 12.66
C ALA A 91 -7.32 -8.61 12.24
N ALA A 92 -6.72 -9.28 11.25
CA ALA A 92 -5.44 -8.87 10.70
C ALA A 92 -5.63 -7.66 9.76
N GLU A 93 -4.74 -6.67 9.83
CA GLU A 93 -5.01 -5.33 9.30
C GLU A 93 -5.11 -5.24 7.78
N GLY A 94 -4.21 -5.91 7.06
CA GLY A 94 -4.14 -5.85 5.61
C GLY A 94 -3.07 -6.77 5.03
N ALA A 95 -3.23 -7.07 3.75
CA ALA A 95 -2.28 -7.83 2.96
C ALA A 95 -2.52 -7.54 1.47
N SER A 96 -1.46 -7.67 0.68
CA SER A 96 -1.51 -7.52 -0.78
C SER A 96 -0.80 -8.64 -1.50
N LEU A 97 -1.18 -8.83 -2.76
CA LEU A 97 -0.59 -9.82 -3.67
C LEU A 97 -0.36 -9.16 -5.01
N LEU A 98 0.88 -9.27 -5.50
CA LEU A 98 1.24 -8.86 -6.85
C LEU A 98 0.89 -9.97 -7.84
N LEU A 99 0.17 -9.60 -8.90
CA LEU A 99 -0.21 -10.45 -10.02
C LEU A 99 0.50 -9.96 -11.29
N LYS A 100 0.27 -10.63 -12.43
CA LYS A 100 0.91 -10.25 -13.70
C LYS A 100 0.36 -8.92 -14.21
N GLY A 101 1.06 -7.83 -13.89
CA GLY A 101 0.77 -6.47 -14.38
C GLY A 101 -0.20 -5.66 -13.52
N TYR A 102 -0.65 -6.19 -12.38
CA TYR A 102 -1.54 -5.52 -11.42
C TYR A 102 -1.43 -6.20 -10.06
N GLY A 103 -2.08 -5.69 -9.02
CA GLY A 103 -2.12 -6.28 -7.69
C GLY A 103 -3.52 -6.26 -7.10
N VAL A 104 -3.72 -7.04 -6.05
CA VAL A 104 -4.91 -7.00 -5.21
C VAL A 104 -4.53 -6.76 -3.75
N ALA A 105 -5.39 -6.13 -2.98
CA ALA A 105 -5.20 -5.96 -1.55
C ALA A 105 -6.50 -6.25 -0.78
N VAL A 106 -6.37 -6.75 0.44
CA VAL A 106 -7.44 -6.84 1.43
C VAL A 106 -7.12 -5.91 2.58
N ILE A 107 -8.08 -5.12 3.02
CA ILE A 107 -7.93 -4.18 4.14
C ILE A 107 -9.02 -4.47 5.16
N SER A 108 -8.63 -4.62 6.42
CA SER A 108 -9.57 -4.88 7.51
C SER A 108 -10.53 -3.71 7.70
N GLY A 109 -11.82 -4.03 7.79
CA GLY A 109 -12.87 -3.12 8.22
C GLY A 109 -12.87 -2.86 9.73
N GLN A 110 -12.19 -3.69 10.52
CA GLN A 110 -12.21 -3.65 11.99
C GLN A 110 -11.31 -2.57 12.59
N VAL A 111 -10.30 -2.08 11.84
CA VAL A 111 -9.39 -1.01 12.33
C VAL A 111 -9.97 0.39 12.11
N THR A 112 -9.48 1.39 12.85
CA THR A 112 -10.00 2.77 12.78
C THR A 112 -9.80 3.39 11.38
N PRO A 113 -10.62 4.39 10.97
CA PRO A 113 -10.53 4.97 9.63
C PRO A 113 -9.13 5.48 9.23
N GLY A 114 -8.41 6.11 10.16
CA GLY A 114 -7.04 6.57 9.94
C GLY A 114 -6.07 5.41 9.72
N ARG A 115 -6.18 4.34 10.54
CA ARG A 115 -5.37 3.14 10.38
C ARG A 115 -5.67 2.43 9.06
N ARG A 116 -6.94 2.33 8.62
CA ARG A 116 -7.29 1.77 7.31
C ARG A 116 -6.64 2.52 6.15
N ARG A 117 -6.61 3.85 6.21
CA ARG A 117 -5.93 4.68 5.20
C ARG A 117 -4.43 4.42 5.20
N TRP A 118 -3.83 4.33 6.38
CA TRP A 118 -2.42 3.98 6.55
C TRP A 118 -2.11 2.60 5.98
N THR A 119 -2.86 1.56 6.36
CA THR A 119 -2.69 0.20 5.86
C THR A 119 -2.85 0.13 4.34
N ALA A 120 -3.85 0.79 3.76
CA ALA A 120 -4.02 0.84 2.31
C ALA A 120 -2.82 1.49 1.59
N ALA A 121 -2.26 2.57 2.14
CA ALA A 121 -1.05 3.19 1.61
C ALA A 121 0.18 2.30 1.80
N HIS A 122 0.25 1.53 2.89
CA HIS A 122 1.32 0.57 3.16
C HIS A 122 1.31 -0.58 2.14
N GLU A 123 0.14 -1.16 1.86
CA GLU A 123 -0.01 -2.14 0.78
C GLU A 123 0.31 -1.56 -0.60
N LEU A 124 -0.02 -0.29 -0.85
CA LEU A 124 0.41 0.41 -2.06
C LEU A 124 1.94 0.54 -2.12
N GLY A 125 2.58 0.79 -0.97
CA GLY A 125 4.02 0.76 -0.79
C GLY A 125 4.60 -0.57 -1.27
N HIS A 126 4.14 -1.71 -0.74
CA HIS A 126 4.58 -3.04 -1.22
C HIS A 126 4.35 -3.22 -2.73
N HIS A 127 3.17 -2.86 -3.24
CA HIS A 127 2.83 -3.01 -4.66
C HIS A 127 3.75 -2.22 -5.59
N LEU A 128 3.96 -0.94 -5.27
CA LEU A 128 4.87 -0.09 -6.02
C LEU A 128 6.29 -0.58 -5.82
N MET A 129 6.67 -0.89 -4.58
CA MET A 129 7.94 -1.47 -4.15
C MET A 129 8.26 -2.80 -4.80
N GLN A 130 7.29 -3.42 -5.52
CA GLN A 130 7.48 -4.60 -6.34
C GLN A 130 8.43 -5.53 -5.61
N ASP A 131 8.05 -5.86 -4.38
CA ASP A 131 8.86 -6.69 -3.49
C ASP A 131 9.02 -8.03 -4.23
N GLU A 132 10.06 -8.12 -5.06
CA GLU A 132 10.63 -9.38 -5.49
C GLU A 132 10.98 -10.01 -4.16
N TYR A 133 10.16 -10.96 -3.77
CA TYR A 133 10.44 -11.91 -2.72
C TYR A 133 11.93 -12.26 -2.84
N HIS A 134 12.78 -11.63 -2.02
CA HIS A 134 14.19 -11.95 -1.93
C HIS A 134 14.29 -13.29 -1.20
N SER A 135 13.79 -14.36 -1.83
CA SER A 135 14.18 -15.72 -1.50
C SER A 135 15.59 -15.91 -2.04
N ASP A 136 16.58 -15.66 -1.21
CA ASP A 136 17.25 -16.77 -0.54
C ASP A 136 18.37 -16.26 0.38
N ALA A 137 18.33 -16.73 1.62
CA ALA A 137 19.47 -16.85 2.53
C ALA A 137 20.26 -15.55 2.83
N GLY A 138 19.61 -14.53 3.42
CA GLY A 138 20.32 -13.33 3.86
C GLY A 138 19.56 -12.39 4.81
N VAL A 139 19.42 -12.80 6.08
CA VAL A 139 19.25 -11.93 7.27
C VAL A 139 17.92 -11.18 7.40
N ALA A 140 17.20 -11.39 8.52
CA ALA A 140 16.01 -10.64 8.94
C ALA A 140 16.16 -9.10 8.86
N ALA A 141 17.40 -8.59 8.88
CA ALA A 141 17.74 -7.18 8.71
C ALA A 141 17.29 -6.58 7.36
N GLY A 142 17.31 -7.35 6.26
CA GLY A 142 16.86 -6.85 4.95
C GLY A 142 15.34 -6.63 4.88
N ARG A 143 14.57 -7.47 5.59
CA ARG A 143 13.13 -7.29 5.73
C ARG A 143 12.80 -6.03 6.54
N ASP A 144 13.50 -5.83 7.66
CA ASP A 144 13.31 -4.64 8.49
C ASP A 144 13.65 -3.33 7.75
N GLU A 145 14.61 -3.35 6.82
CA GLU A 145 14.95 -2.20 5.99
C GLU A 145 13.86 -1.91 4.95
N GLY A 146 13.33 -2.94 4.27
CA GLY A 146 12.22 -2.79 3.33
C GLY A 146 10.97 -2.19 3.98
N GLU A 147 10.57 -2.71 5.15
CA GLU A 147 9.42 -2.20 5.90
C GLU A 147 9.61 -0.72 6.30
N ARG A 148 10.83 -0.31 6.71
CA ARG A 148 11.12 1.11 7.02
C ARG A 148 11.01 2.01 5.80
N LEU A 149 11.44 1.55 4.62
CA LEU A 149 11.29 2.31 3.39
C LEU A 149 9.81 2.47 3.04
N ILE A 150 9.00 1.43 3.23
CA ILE A 150 7.55 1.48 3.03
C ILE A 150 6.92 2.44 4.03
N ASP A 151 7.23 2.34 5.32
CA ASP A 151 6.72 3.27 6.34
C ASP A 151 7.04 4.72 5.97
N ARG A 152 8.28 5.00 5.54
CA ARG A 152 8.68 6.33 5.10
C ARG A 152 7.93 6.79 3.84
N PHE A 153 7.66 5.88 2.91
CA PHE A 153 6.81 6.16 1.76
C PHE A 153 5.39 6.52 2.20
N VAL A 154 4.80 5.77 3.14
CA VAL A 154 3.43 6.00 3.63
C VAL A 154 3.31 7.35 4.32
N GLU A 155 4.28 7.70 5.16
CA GLU A 155 4.36 9.00 5.84
C GLU A 155 4.28 10.14 4.82
N GLU A 156 5.19 10.16 3.84
CA GLU A 156 5.25 11.22 2.84
C GLU A 156 4.06 11.18 1.87
N PHE A 157 3.55 9.98 1.55
CA PHE A 157 2.42 9.83 0.63
C PHE A 157 1.12 10.37 1.23
N LEU A 158 0.85 10.08 2.51
CA LEU A 158 -0.37 10.51 3.19
C LEU A 158 -0.27 11.94 3.74
N LEU A 159 0.89 12.31 4.27
CA LEU A 159 1.15 13.59 4.93
C LEU A 159 2.47 14.19 4.44
N PRO A 160 2.50 14.77 3.21
CA PRO A 160 3.72 15.32 2.65
C PRO A 160 4.36 16.34 3.59
N GLU A 161 5.65 16.21 3.86
CA GLU A 161 6.34 17.08 4.81
C GLU A 161 6.18 18.57 4.45
N ALA A 162 6.21 18.88 3.15
CA ALA A 162 6.02 20.23 2.65
C ALA A 162 4.62 20.80 2.99
N ASP A 163 3.58 19.98 2.95
CA ASP A 163 2.23 20.39 3.30
C ASP A 163 2.06 20.60 4.79
N VAL A 164 2.62 19.68 5.58
CA VAL A 164 2.61 19.75 7.04
C VAL A 164 3.29 21.02 7.53
N ARG A 165 4.49 21.33 7.01
CA ARG A 165 5.22 22.57 7.34
C ARG A 165 4.44 23.83 6.98
N ARG A 166 3.81 23.85 5.80
CA ARG A 166 3.00 25.00 5.34
C ARG A 166 1.84 25.27 6.29
N VAL A 167 1.07 24.24 6.64
CA VAL A 167 -0.07 24.39 7.57
C VAL A 167 0.39 24.88 8.95
N TRP A 168 1.52 24.40 9.45
CA TRP A 168 2.09 24.86 10.71
C TRP A 168 2.47 26.34 10.68
N SER A 169 3.18 26.78 9.64
CA SER A 169 3.58 28.19 9.48
C SER A 169 2.41 29.13 9.23
N ASP A 170 1.33 28.67 8.60
CA ASP A 170 0.12 29.45 8.39
C ASP A 170 -0.67 29.59 9.72
N GLY A 171 -0.73 28.53 10.53
CA GLY A 171 -1.39 28.55 11.84
C GLY A 171 -0.68 29.45 12.87
N GLU A 172 0.64 29.60 12.79
CA GLU A 172 1.41 30.54 13.62
C GLU A 172 1.21 32.02 13.25
N ARG A 173 0.70 32.31 12.04
CA ARG A 173 0.42 33.69 11.59
C ARG A 173 -1.00 34.15 11.95
N ASP A 174 -1.91 33.20 12.17
CA ASP A 174 -3.32 33.44 12.49
C ASP A 174 -3.63 33.37 14.02
N GLY A 175 -2.61 33.17 14.87
CA GLY A 175 -2.72 33.15 16.34
C GLY A 175 -1.99 34.31 17.01
#